data_AF-F4N3I2-F1
#
_entry.id   AF-F4N3I2-F1
#
_cell.length_a   1.000
_cell.length_b   1.000
_cell.length_c   1.000
_cell.angle_alpha   90.00
_cell.angle_beta   90.00
_cell.angle_gamma   90.00
#
_symmetry.space_group_name_H-M   'P 1'
#
loop_
_entity.id
_entity.type
_entity.pdbx_description
1 polymer ?
#
loop_
_entity_poly.entity_id
_entity_poly.type
_entity_poly.pdbx_seq_one_letter_code
_entity_poly.pdbx_strand_id
1 'polypeptide(L)'
;MLHLHLGRRESCCTTASKGNLGDLIAFAGGDNIAVSRINTVYGELNPENVLQANPDIYIATGMAGPTGKRFSNLQLGPLVNAEQAQHSFQQLLSEQPILSHLNAVTQGRAYSIWHHFYLSPYHVVAVEMFAKAFYPDLFADINPQQTFQQLYQQFLPLPFSGIYWSQLENENN
;
A
#
# COMPACT_ATOMS: atom_id res chain seq x y z
N MET A 1 -3.78 8.76 1.16
CA MET A 1 -2.82 8.97 0.04
C MET A 1 -2.33 7.63 -0.48
N LEU A 2 -2.22 7.49 -1.80
CA LEU A 2 -1.54 6.37 -2.45
C LEU A 2 -0.17 6.80 -2.97
N HIS A 3 0.89 6.06 -2.64
CA HIS A 3 2.26 6.25 -3.13
C HIS A 3 2.73 4.98 -3.85
N LEU A 4 2.89 5.08 -5.16
CA LEU A 4 3.39 3.99 -5.99
C LEU A 4 4.92 3.88 -5.87
N HIS A 5 5.39 2.65 -5.69
CA HIS A 5 6.80 2.28 -5.70
C HIS A 5 7.68 3.01 -4.67
N LEU A 6 7.32 2.94 -3.39
CA LEU A 6 8.13 3.53 -2.32
C LEU A 6 9.59 3.04 -2.41
N GLY A 7 10.53 3.99 -2.40
CA GLY A 7 11.96 3.72 -2.52
C GLY A 7 12.47 3.49 -3.96
N ARG A 8 11.66 3.79 -4.99
CA ARG A 8 12.09 3.65 -6.41
C ARG A 8 12.85 4.84 -6.97
N ARG A 9 12.52 6.04 -6.51
CA ARG A 9 13.10 7.31 -6.96
C ARG A 9 13.41 8.15 -5.74
N GLU A 10 14.38 9.04 -5.89
CA GLU A 10 14.61 10.11 -4.91
C GLU A 10 13.44 11.10 -4.90
N SER A 11 12.80 11.32 -6.06
CA SER A 11 11.60 12.14 -6.13
C SER A 11 10.38 11.35 -5.66
N CYS A 12 9.75 11.89 -4.63
CA CYS A 12 8.41 11.51 -4.21
C CYS A 12 7.41 12.49 -4.87
N CYS A 13 6.16 12.14 -5.14
CA CYS A 13 5.46 10.90 -4.81
C CYS A 13 4.62 10.45 -6.02
N THR A 14 5.10 9.45 -6.77
CA THR A 14 4.32 8.89 -7.88
C THR A 14 3.03 8.28 -7.33
N THR A 15 1.89 8.57 -7.96
CA THR A 15 0.57 8.15 -7.48
C THR A 15 -0.37 7.80 -8.63
N ALA A 16 -1.49 7.15 -8.31
CA ALA A 16 -2.65 7.02 -9.19
C ALA A 16 -3.78 7.92 -8.67
N SER A 17 -4.41 8.67 -9.58
CA SER A 17 -5.47 9.64 -9.30
C SER A 17 -6.85 9.05 -9.65
N LYS A 18 -7.38 9.34 -10.85
CA LYS A 18 -8.64 8.78 -11.38
C LYS A 18 -8.30 7.63 -12.32
N GLY A 19 -8.61 6.41 -11.94
CA GLY A 19 -8.16 5.20 -12.61
C GLY A 19 -7.29 4.30 -11.73
N ASN A 20 -7.16 3.04 -12.16
CA ASN A 20 -6.26 2.06 -11.55
C ASN A 20 -6.52 1.88 -10.03
N LEU A 21 -5.50 1.75 -9.19
CA LEU A 21 -5.65 1.64 -7.74
C LEU A 21 -6.37 2.87 -7.12
N GLY A 22 -6.38 4.02 -7.79
CA GLY A 22 -7.14 5.19 -7.35
C GLY A 22 -8.66 4.93 -7.35
N ASP A 23 -9.18 4.20 -8.34
CA ASP A 23 -10.60 3.83 -8.40
C ASP A 23 -10.95 2.81 -7.30
N LEU A 24 -10.03 1.90 -6.98
CA LEU A 24 -10.23 0.93 -5.91
C LEU A 24 -10.27 1.61 -4.54
N ILE A 25 -9.45 2.65 -4.33
CA ILE A 25 -9.51 3.49 -3.12
C ILE A 25 -10.87 4.20 -3.03
N ALA A 26 -11.32 4.83 -4.12
CA ALA A 26 -12.61 5.50 -4.14
C ALA A 26 -13.77 4.51 -3.90
N PHE A 27 -13.72 3.33 -4.51
CA PHE A 27 -14.70 2.27 -4.32
C PHE A 27 -14.75 1.74 -2.88
N ALA A 28 -13.59 1.63 -2.22
CA ALA A 28 -13.49 1.28 -0.80
C ALA A 28 -13.91 2.41 0.16
N GLY A 29 -14.33 3.58 -0.36
CA GLY A 29 -14.80 4.72 0.42
C GLY A 29 -13.71 5.73 0.81
N GLY A 30 -12.49 5.59 0.30
CA GLY A 30 -11.39 6.51 0.60
C GLY A 30 -11.42 7.78 -0.25
N ASP A 31 -11.05 8.92 0.35
CA ASP A 31 -10.79 10.16 -0.38
C ASP A 31 -9.31 10.25 -0.80
N ASN A 32 -9.06 10.14 -2.11
CA ASN A 32 -7.71 10.15 -2.64
C ASN A 32 -7.25 11.59 -2.90
N ILE A 33 -6.31 12.07 -2.07
CA ILE A 33 -5.72 13.42 -2.15
C ILE A 33 -5.13 13.80 -3.53
N ALA A 34 -4.85 12.82 -4.39
CA ALA A 34 -4.38 13.03 -5.76
C ALA A 34 -5.47 13.56 -6.71
N VAL A 35 -6.74 13.25 -6.43
CA VAL A 35 -7.88 13.46 -7.36
C VAL A 35 -8.13 14.92 -7.71
N SER A 36 -7.91 15.82 -6.76
CA SER A 36 -8.08 17.27 -6.96
C SER A 36 -6.88 17.95 -7.63
N ARG A 37 -5.74 17.26 -7.75
CA ARG A 37 -4.46 17.83 -8.21
C ARG A 37 -3.96 17.24 -9.52
N ILE A 38 -4.35 16.00 -9.83
CA ILE A 38 -3.86 15.24 -10.99
C ILE A 38 -5.04 14.86 -11.87
N ASN A 39 -5.05 15.37 -13.10
CA ASN A 39 -6.11 15.14 -14.09
C ASN A 39 -5.89 13.91 -14.97
N THR A 40 -4.73 13.26 -14.87
CA THR A 40 -4.37 12.00 -15.55
C THR A 40 -4.52 10.81 -14.61
N VAL A 41 -4.46 9.58 -15.15
CA VAL A 41 -4.51 8.36 -14.32
C VAL A 41 -3.34 8.30 -13.34
N TYR A 42 -2.14 8.62 -13.82
CA TYR A 42 -0.92 8.67 -13.01
C TYR A 42 -0.36 10.09 -12.98
N GLY A 43 0.33 10.41 -11.90
CA GLY A 43 1.07 11.66 -11.77
C GLY A 43 1.97 11.65 -10.54
N GLU A 44 2.48 12.81 -10.17
CA GLU A 44 3.38 12.98 -9.04
C GLU A 44 2.83 14.07 -8.11
N LEU A 45 2.77 13.77 -6.81
CA LEU A 45 2.46 14.75 -5.78
C LEU A 45 3.77 15.30 -5.21
N ASN A 46 3.86 16.62 -5.05
CA ASN A 46 4.94 17.22 -4.29
C ASN A 46 4.83 16.78 -2.80
N PRO A 47 5.91 16.31 -2.15
CA PRO A 47 5.98 16.03 -0.72
C PRO A 47 5.44 17.12 0.21
N GLU A 48 5.70 18.40 -0.06
CA GLU A 48 5.17 19.50 0.76
C GLU A 48 3.63 19.60 0.65
N ASN A 49 3.08 19.36 -0.54
CA ASN A 49 1.63 19.29 -0.73
C ASN A 49 1.03 18.09 0.01
N VAL A 50 1.75 16.97 0.08
CA VAL A 50 1.35 15.79 0.85
C VAL A 50 1.34 16.11 2.34
N LEU A 51 2.39 16.76 2.84
CA LEU A 51 2.48 17.18 4.23
C LEU A 51 1.36 18.15 4.60
N GLN A 52 1.07 19.13 3.73
CA GLN A 52 -0.03 20.07 3.94
C GLN A 52 -1.40 19.39 3.89
N ALA A 53 -1.59 18.42 2.99
CA ALA A 53 -2.84 17.66 2.90
C ALA A 53 -3.04 16.72 4.10
N ASN A 54 -1.94 16.32 4.77
CA ASN A 54 -1.90 15.48 5.96
C ASN A 54 -2.91 14.31 5.92
N PRO A 55 -2.75 13.37 4.97
CA PRO A 55 -3.72 12.29 4.79
C PRO A 55 -3.85 11.44 6.05
N ASP A 56 -5.09 11.04 6.40
CA ASP A 56 -5.36 10.17 7.55
C ASP A 56 -4.75 8.77 7.41
N ILE A 57 -4.49 8.35 6.18
CA ILE A 57 -3.97 7.04 5.81
C ILE A 57 -2.94 7.20 4.71
N TYR A 58 -1.81 6.52 4.89
CA TYR A 58 -0.76 6.43 3.89
C TYR A 58 -0.69 4.99 3.36
N ILE A 59 -0.81 4.80 2.06
CA ILE A 59 -0.66 3.49 1.41
C ILE A 59 0.50 3.58 0.42
N ALA A 60 1.50 2.72 0.59
CA ALA A 60 2.60 2.55 -0.35
C ALA A 60 2.49 1.23 -1.11
N THR A 61 2.93 1.20 -2.38
CA THR A 61 3.01 -0.06 -3.12
C THR A 61 4.44 -0.56 -3.29
N GLY A 62 4.67 -1.87 -3.17
CA GLY A 62 5.98 -2.50 -3.37
C GLY A 62 5.92 -3.81 -4.14
N MET A 63 7.06 -4.28 -4.65
CA MET A 63 7.16 -5.53 -5.43
C MET A 63 8.56 -6.15 -5.40
N ALA A 64 9.36 -5.78 -4.40
CA ALA A 64 10.71 -6.33 -4.27
C ALA A 64 10.62 -7.79 -3.77
N GLY A 65 11.52 -8.63 -4.27
CA GLY A 65 11.70 -9.97 -3.70
C GLY A 65 12.56 -9.93 -2.43
N PRO A 66 12.85 -11.10 -1.82
CA PRO A 66 13.62 -11.21 -0.58
C PRO A 66 15.03 -10.60 -0.63
N THR A 67 15.65 -10.59 -1.82
CA THR A 67 16.97 -10.00 -2.06
C THR A 67 16.90 -8.52 -2.44
N GLY A 68 15.72 -7.89 -2.33
CA GLY A 68 15.47 -6.55 -2.85
C GLY A 68 15.39 -6.48 -4.38
N LYS A 69 15.24 -5.27 -4.92
CA LYS A 69 15.38 -4.96 -6.35
C LYS A 69 16.16 -3.66 -6.49
N ARG A 70 16.84 -3.49 -7.64
CA ARG A 70 17.63 -2.29 -7.96
C ARG A 70 16.86 -0.96 -7.84
N PHE A 71 15.52 -0.99 -7.93
CA PHE A 71 14.69 0.20 -8.05
C PHE A 71 13.48 0.21 -7.10
N SER A 72 13.45 -0.58 -6.03
CA SER A 72 12.41 -0.53 -4.97
C SER A 72 12.78 -1.61 -3.98
N ASN A 73 12.90 -1.25 -2.71
CA ASN A 73 13.24 -2.22 -1.66
C ASN A 73 12.03 -2.68 -0.86
N LEU A 74 10.82 -2.14 -1.10
CA LEU A 74 9.62 -2.58 -0.39
C LEU A 74 9.28 -4.02 -0.80
N GLN A 75 9.53 -4.95 0.11
CA GLN A 75 9.45 -6.39 -0.12
C GLN A 75 8.02 -6.87 0.09
N LEU A 76 7.40 -7.33 -0.98
CA LEU A 76 6.05 -7.90 -0.98
C LEU A 76 5.96 -8.90 -2.13
N GLY A 77 5.34 -10.05 -1.88
CA GLY A 77 5.05 -11.07 -2.87
C GLY A 77 5.18 -12.50 -2.34
N PRO A 78 5.12 -13.49 -3.25
CA PRO A 78 4.94 -14.91 -2.90
C PRO A 78 6.09 -15.56 -2.12
N LEU A 79 7.27 -14.94 -2.15
CA LEU A 79 8.49 -15.45 -1.49
C LEU A 79 8.90 -14.61 -0.27
N VAL A 80 8.11 -13.61 0.09
CA VAL A 80 8.43 -12.66 1.17
C VAL A 80 7.72 -13.08 2.44
N ASN A 81 8.42 -13.11 3.57
CA ASN A 81 7.84 -13.38 4.89
C ASN A 81 7.40 -12.08 5.61
N ALA A 82 6.72 -12.20 6.75
CA ALA A 82 6.16 -11.07 7.49
C ALA A 82 7.24 -10.09 7.97
N GLU A 83 8.33 -10.62 8.55
CA GLU A 83 9.47 -9.84 9.03
C GLU A 83 10.10 -9.01 7.90
N GLN A 84 10.33 -9.62 6.74
CA GLN A 84 10.86 -8.96 5.55
C GLN A 84 9.97 -7.82 5.06
N ALA A 85 8.65 -8.06 4.98
CA ALA A 85 7.69 -7.06 4.55
C ALA A 85 7.59 -5.88 5.53
N GLN A 86 7.60 -6.16 6.83
CA GLN A 86 7.55 -5.13 7.88
C GLN A 86 8.85 -4.33 7.94
N HIS A 87 10.00 -5.01 8.02
CA HIS A 87 11.31 -4.37 8.12
C HIS A 87 11.60 -3.49 6.90
N SER A 88 11.36 -4.01 5.67
CA SER A 88 11.60 -3.22 4.46
C SER A 88 10.68 -2.01 4.35
N PHE A 89 9.45 -2.09 4.87
CA PHE A 89 8.52 -0.96 4.88
C PHE A 89 8.93 0.11 5.90
N GLN A 90 9.25 -0.32 7.13
CA GLN A 90 9.70 0.56 8.20
C GLN A 90 11.00 1.28 7.81
N GLN A 91 11.98 0.55 7.29
CA GLN A 91 13.25 1.12 6.83
C GLN A 91 13.03 2.17 5.72
N LEU A 92 12.24 1.84 4.69
CA LEU A 92 12.04 2.77 3.59
C LEU A 92 11.30 4.04 4.00
N LEU A 93 10.35 3.92 4.92
CA LEU A 93 9.62 5.07 5.46
C LEU A 93 10.51 5.94 6.34
N SER A 94 11.37 5.37 7.19
CA SER A 94 12.28 6.13 8.03
C SER A 94 13.34 6.89 7.22
N GLU A 95 13.70 6.37 6.04
CA GLU A 95 14.57 7.04 5.07
C GLU A 95 13.89 8.20 4.32
N GLN A 96 12.55 8.39 4.43
CA GLN A 96 11.85 9.52 3.80
C GLN A 96 11.91 10.79 4.65
N PRO A 97 12.55 11.89 4.21
CA PRO A 97 12.71 13.09 5.03
C PRO A 97 11.40 13.80 5.40
N ILE A 98 10.39 13.72 4.54
CA ILE A 98 9.11 14.41 4.74
C ILE A 98 8.01 13.41 5.14
N LEU A 99 7.93 12.27 4.44
CA LEU A 99 6.83 11.33 4.65
C LEU A 99 6.86 10.64 6.02
N SER A 100 8.05 10.45 6.61
CA SER A 100 8.18 9.86 7.95
C SER A 100 7.46 10.65 9.04
N HIS A 101 7.25 11.95 8.82
CA HIS A 101 6.59 12.86 9.76
C HIS A 101 5.08 12.98 9.59
N LEU A 102 4.49 12.28 8.61
CA LEU A 102 3.03 12.29 8.43
C LEU A 102 2.33 11.70 9.66
N ASN A 103 1.19 12.26 10.05
CA ASN A 103 0.39 11.71 11.14
C ASN A 103 0.00 10.24 10.88
N ALA A 104 -0.36 9.91 9.64
CA ALA A 104 -0.63 8.53 9.27
C ALA A 104 0.54 7.58 9.53
N VAL A 105 1.78 8.04 9.37
CA VAL A 105 2.97 7.22 9.63
C VAL A 105 3.20 7.11 11.14
N THR A 106 3.21 8.22 11.86
CA THR A 106 3.48 8.23 13.31
C THR A 106 2.38 7.57 14.15
N GLN A 107 1.16 7.48 13.63
CA GLN A 107 0.02 6.83 14.29
C GLN A 107 -0.21 5.38 13.82
N GLY A 108 0.72 4.77 13.08
CA GLY A 108 0.59 3.39 12.62
C GLY A 108 -0.54 3.17 11.61
N ARG A 109 -1.00 4.25 10.94
CA ARG A 109 -1.96 4.21 9.83
C ARG A 109 -1.27 4.27 8.46
N ALA A 110 -0.07 3.71 8.40
CA ALA A 110 0.69 3.51 7.18
C ALA A 110 0.63 2.04 6.79
N TYR A 111 0.32 1.78 5.52
CA TYR A 111 0.15 0.44 4.98
C TYR A 111 0.99 0.27 3.72
N SER A 112 1.44 -0.95 3.48
CA SER A 112 2.05 -1.38 2.25
C SER A 112 1.15 -2.38 1.52
N ILE A 113 1.13 -2.35 0.19
CA ILE A 113 0.36 -3.30 -0.62
C ILE A 113 1.13 -3.73 -1.87
N TRP A 114 0.96 -4.98 -2.29
CA TRP A 114 1.69 -5.54 -3.41
C TRP A 114 1.29 -4.84 -4.71
N HIS A 115 2.27 -4.25 -5.39
CA HIS A 115 2.02 -3.38 -6.52
C HIS A 115 1.33 -4.10 -7.68
N HIS A 116 1.58 -5.39 -7.88
CA HIS A 116 0.98 -6.13 -8.99
C HIS A 116 -0.55 -6.28 -8.90
N PHE A 117 -1.17 -5.96 -7.75
CA PHE A 117 -2.62 -5.79 -7.72
C PHE A 117 -3.11 -4.69 -8.67
N TYR A 118 -2.28 -3.72 -9.06
CA TYR A 118 -2.68 -2.66 -9.99
C TYR A 118 -3.16 -3.16 -11.37
N LEU A 119 -2.75 -4.36 -11.79
CA LEU A 119 -3.14 -4.99 -13.06
C LEU A 119 -3.46 -6.48 -12.86
N SER A 120 -4.20 -6.82 -11.80
CA SER A 120 -4.55 -8.20 -11.48
C SER A 120 -6.07 -8.37 -11.33
N PRO A 121 -6.65 -9.53 -11.67
CA PRO A 121 -8.03 -9.85 -11.31
C PRO A 121 -8.26 -9.93 -9.80
N TYR A 122 -7.21 -9.90 -8.97
CA TYR A 122 -7.29 -9.92 -7.51
C TYR A 122 -7.61 -8.54 -6.90
N HIS A 123 -8.21 -7.61 -7.66
CA HIS A 123 -8.66 -6.29 -7.17
C HIS A 123 -9.61 -6.39 -5.98
N VAL A 124 -10.40 -7.46 -5.88
CA VAL A 124 -11.28 -7.71 -4.72
C VAL A 124 -10.49 -7.73 -3.40
N VAL A 125 -9.31 -8.37 -3.39
CA VAL A 125 -8.43 -8.44 -2.22
C VAL A 125 -7.89 -7.05 -1.86
N ALA A 126 -7.50 -6.27 -2.87
CA ALA A 126 -7.02 -4.91 -2.65
C ALA A 126 -8.11 -3.99 -2.08
N VAL A 127 -9.35 -4.10 -2.60
CA VAL A 127 -10.50 -3.34 -2.10
C VAL A 127 -10.82 -3.73 -0.65
N GLU A 128 -10.84 -5.02 -0.30
CA GLU A 128 -11.07 -5.45 1.07
C GLU A 128 -9.98 -4.93 2.02
N MET A 129 -8.72 -4.96 1.58
CA MET A 129 -7.60 -4.40 2.34
C MET A 129 -7.78 -2.88 2.56
N PHE A 130 -8.14 -2.12 1.52
CA PHE A 130 -8.40 -0.69 1.62
C PHE A 130 -9.59 -0.39 2.53
N ALA A 131 -10.72 -1.06 2.35
CA ALA A 131 -11.92 -0.87 3.14
C ALA A 131 -11.65 -1.13 4.63
N LYS A 132 -10.92 -2.20 4.96
CA LYS A 132 -10.53 -2.52 6.34
C LYS A 132 -9.55 -1.51 6.92
N ALA A 133 -8.60 -1.00 6.13
CA ALA A 133 -7.69 0.06 6.58
C ALA A 133 -8.43 1.39 6.84
N PHE A 134 -9.46 1.68 6.05
CA PHE A 134 -10.23 2.92 6.13
C PHE A 134 -11.21 2.89 7.30
N TYR A 135 -11.90 1.77 7.49
CA TYR A 135 -12.97 1.57 8.46
C TYR A 135 -12.82 0.22 9.19
N PRO A 136 -11.81 0.07 10.09
CA PRO A 136 -11.51 -1.20 10.72
C PRO A 136 -12.67 -1.76 11.56
N ASP A 137 -13.45 -0.90 12.21
CA ASP A 137 -14.60 -1.30 13.02
C ASP A 137 -15.78 -1.76 12.16
N LEU A 138 -16.01 -1.10 11.01
CA LEU A 138 -17.09 -1.44 10.09
C LEU A 138 -16.83 -2.76 9.35
N PHE A 139 -15.56 -3.04 9.06
CA PHE A 139 -15.12 -4.23 8.34
C PHE A 139 -14.29 -5.17 9.22
N ALA A 140 -14.65 -5.26 10.51
CA ALA A 140 -13.95 -6.11 11.47
C ALA A 140 -13.97 -7.60 11.06
N ASP A 141 -15.07 -8.04 10.43
CA ASP A 141 -15.34 -9.39 9.96
C ASP A 141 -14.66 -9.73 8.62
N ILE A 142 -14.31 -8.72 7.80
CA ILE A 142 -13.62 -8.94 6.53
C ILE A 142 -12.17 -9.37 6.75
N ASN A 143 -11.76 -10.44 6.06
CA ASN A 143 -10.39 -10.95 6.11
C ASN A 143 -9.80 -11.08 4.69
N PRO A 144 -9.07 -10.06 4.20
CA PRO A 144 -8.48 -10.07 2.86
C PRO A 144 -7.51 -11.25 2.63
N GLN A 145 -6.85 -11.72 3.69
CA GLN A 145 -5.95 -12.87 3.64
C GLN A 145 -6.71 -14.14 3.32
N GLN A 146 -7.85 -14.34 3.98
CA GLN A 146 -8.71 -15.49 3.76
C GLN A 146 -9.30 -15.46 2.33
N THR A 147 -9.78 -14.31 1.88
CA THR A 147 -10.26 -14.13 0.49
C THR A 147 -9.18 -14.52 -0.50
N PHE A 148 -7.93 -14.06 -0.29
CA PHE A 148 -6.87 -14.35 -1.23
C PHE A 148 -6.44 -15.83 -1.22
N GLN A 149 -6.42 -16.45 -0.04
CA GLN A 149 -6.20 -17.89 0.11
C GLN A 149 -7.28 -18.72 -0.59
N GLN A 150 -8.56 -18.31 -0.50
CA GLN A 150 -9.67 -18.96 -1.20
C GLN A 150 -9.53 -18.85 -2.72
N LEU A 151 -9.12 -17.69 -3.24
CA LEU A 151 -8.84 -17.51 -4.67
C LEU A 151 -7.73 -18.46 -5.14
N TYR A 152 -6.64 -18.59 -4.37
CA TYR A 152 -5.58 -19.56 -4.67
C TYR A 152 -6.11 -20.99 -4.67
N GLN A 153 -6.85 -21.38 -3.63
CA GLN A 153 -7.38 -22.73 -3.48
C GLN A 153 -8.36 -23.13 -4.59
N GLN A 154 -9.20 -22.20 -5.05
CA GLN A 154 -10.23 -22.48 -6.05
C GLN A 154 -9.71 -22.43 -7.48
N PHE A 155 -8.76 -21.54 -7.78
CA PHE A 155 -8.40 -21.22 -9.16
C PHE A 155 -6.95 -21.52 -9.54
N LEU A 156 -6.06 -21.80 -8.58
CA LEU A 156 -4.65 -22.06 -8.85
C LEU A 156 -4.20 -23.44 -8.39
N PRO A 157 -3.28 -24.09 -9.12
CA PRO A 157 -2.68 -25.36 -8.70
C PRO A 157 -1.51 -25.14 -7.70
N LEU A 158 -1.35 -23.93 -7.17
CA LEU A 158 -0.22 -23.54 -6.33
C LEU A 158 -0.69 -23.27 -4.90
N PRO A 159 0.07 -23.68 -3.87
CA PRO A 159 -0.23 -23.30 -2.50
C PRO A 159 -0.12 -21.79 -2.33
N PHE A 160 -0.97 -21.22 -1.48
CA PHE A 160 -0.84 -19.83 -1.08
C PHE A 160 0.46 -19.64 -0.27
N SER A 161 1.26 -18.64 -0.64
CA SER A 161 2.48 -18.28 0.09
C SER A 161 2.77 -16.79 0.00
N GLY A 162 3.57 -16.30 0.93
CA GLY A 162 4.13 -14.95 0.93
C GLY A 162 3.25 -13.91 1.62
N ILE A 163 3.70 -12.65 1.56
CA ILE A 163 3.05 -11.48 2.16
C ILE A 163 2.79 -10.43 1.09
N TYR A 164 1.54 -9.95 1.01
CA TYR A 164 1.08 -9.05 -0.05
C TYR A 164 0.63 -7.69 0.47
N TRP A 165 0.60 -7.49 1.79
CA TRP A 165 0.43 -6.21 2.44
C TRP A 165 1.04 -6.28 3.84
N SER A 166 1.43 -5.13 4.38
CA SER A 166 1.84 -4.98 5.78
C SER A 166 1.32 -3.66 6.33
N GLN A 167 1.23 -3.56 7.65
CA GLN A 167 0.96 -2.30 8.34
C GLN A 167 2.23 -1.90 9.08
N LEU A 168 2.50 -0.59 9.15
CA LEU A 168 3.54 -0.08 10.03
C LEU A 168 3.05 -0.23 11.47
N GLU A 169 3.70 -1.09 12.24
CA GLU A 169 3.46 -1.22 13.67
C GLU A 169 4.18 -0.08 14.40
N ASN A 170 3.49 0.57 15.33
CA ASN A 170 4.13 1.49 16.25
C ASN A 170 4.79 0.65 17.36
N GLU A 171 6.04 0.98 17.73
CA GLU A 171 6.78 0.32 18.83
C GLU A 171 6.11 0.42 20.23
N ASN A 172 4.90 0.99 20.31
CA ASN A 172 4.16 1.23 21.56
C ASN A 172 2.93 0.32 21.77
N ASN A 173 2.79 -0.78 21.03
CA ASN A 173 1.76 -1.80 21.28
C ASN A 173 2.38 -3.21 21.37
#